data_AF-A0A1S8D4M2-F1
#
_entry.id   AF-A0A1S8D4M2-F1
#
_cell.length_a   1.000
_cell.length_b   1.000
_cell.length_c   1.000
_cell.angle_alpha   90.00
_cell.angle_beta   90.00
_cell.angle_gamma   90.00
#
_symmetry.space_group_name_H-M   'P 1'
#
loop_
_entity.id
_entity.type
_entity.pdbx_description
1 polymer ?
#
loop_
_entity_poly.entity_id
_entity_poly.type
_entity_poly.pdbx_seq_one_letter_code
_entity_poly.pdbx_strand_id
1 'polypeptide(L)'
;MNLLPALLAQLLHGGLVLLVAPLLAGGARWLRLRLAGRRGAPPWQEWRDLRRLVAKQPNLPEDASALSRILPYASFATALAAAGLVPAFTTGMLLAPLADLVLLAGLVGLGRAFLALAGLEAGRA
;
A
#
# COMPACT_ATOMS: atom_id res chain seq x y z
N MET A 1 -27.43 10.80 0.02
CA MET A 1 -26.73 9.57 0.48
C MET A 1 -26.73 9.58 2.00
N ASN A 2 -27.14 8.48 2.64
CA ASN A 2 -27.00 8.37 4.09
C ASN A 2 -25.50 8.21 4.40
N LEU A 3 -24.96 9.06 5.28
CA LEU A 3 -23.52 9.10 5.58
C LEU A 3 -23.01 7.80 6.23
N LEU A 4 -23.83 7.21 7.11
CA LEU A 4 -23.48 6.00 7.85
C LEU A 4 -23.16 4.80 6.93
N PRO A 5 -24.06 4.37 6.01
CA PRO A 5 -23.75 3.24 5.13
C PRO A 5 -22.59 3.54 4.17
N ALA A 6 -22.43 4.79 3.71
CA ALA A 6 -21.32 5.17 2.84
C ALA A 6 -19.95 5.09 3.56
N LEU A 7 -19.91 5.49 4.83
CA LEU A 7 -18.72 5.35 5.67
C LEU A 7 -18.41 3.88 5.95
N LEU A 8 -19.42 3.07 6.30
CA LEU A 8 -19.24 1.63 6.53
C LEU A 8 -18.75 0.92 5.26
N ALA A 9 -19.30 1.26 4.09
CA ALA A 9 -18.84 0.73 2.81
C ALA A 9 -17.38 1.11 2.52
N GLN A 10 -16.97 2.34 2.82
CA GLN A 10 -15.60 2.82 2.66
C GLN A 10 -14.62 2.06 3.58
N LEU A 11 -14.97 1.92 4.86
CA LEU A 11 -14.13 1.22 5.84
C LEU A 11 -14.02 -0.28 5.54
N LEU A 12 -15.13 -0.91 5.16
CA LEU A 12 -15.16 -2.31 4.76
C LEU A 12 -14.29 -2.54 3.52
N HIS A 13 -14.44 -1.71 2.48
CA HIS A 13 -13.62 -1.78 1.28
C HIS A 13 -12.14 -1.59 1.58
N GLY A 14 -11.77 -0.54 2.33
CA GLY A 14 -10.37 -0.31 2.72
C GLY A 14 -9.77 -1.46 3.53
N GLY A 15 -10.54 -2.01 4.47
CA GLY A 15 -10.15 -3.19 5.24
C GLY A 15 -9.91 -4.42 4.37
N LEU A 16 -10.82 -4.71 3.43
CA LEU A 16 -10.68 -5.82 2.48
C LEU A 16 -9.48 -5.62 1.55
N VAL A 17 -9.25 -4.41 1.05
CA VAL A 17 -8.07 -4.07 0.23
C VAL A 17 -6.79 -4.36 0.99
N LEU A 18 -6.66 -3.89 2.24
CA LEU A 18 -5.47 -4.14 3.07
C LEU A 18 -5.28 -5.63 3.37
N LEU A 19 -6.37 -6.39 3.49
CA LEU A 19 -6.30 -7.84 3.71
C LEU A 19 -5.91 -8.61 2.43
N VAL A 20 -6.39 -8.18 1.28
CA VAL A 20 -6.18 -8.90 0.02
C VAL A 20 -4.85 -8.52 -0.64
N ALA A 21 -4.37 -7.28 -0.45
CA ALA A 21 -3.16 -6.78 -1.12
C ALA A 21 -1.90 -7.65 -0.88
N PRO A 22 -1.56 -8.09 0.36
CA PRO A 22 -0.39 -8.95 0.58
C PRO A 22 -0.53 -10.32 -0.10
N LEU A 23 -1.76 -10.89 -0.12
CA LEU A 23 -2.03 -12.16 -0.78
C LEU A 23 -1.89 -12.07 -2.29
N LEU A 24 -2.32 -10.95 -2.90
CA LEU A 24 -2.14 -10.72 -4.33
C LEU A 24 -0.66 -10.54 -4.68
N ALA A 25 0.09 -9.79 -3.87
CA ALA A 25 1.53 -9.62 -4.07
C ALA A 25 2.26 -10.98 -4.01
N GLY A 26 1.95 -11.79 -2.99
CA GLY A 26 2.52 -13.12 -2.81
C GLY A 26 2.09 -14.12 -3.85
N GLY A 27 0.80 -14.13 -4.20
CA GLY A 27 0.23 -14.96 -5.25
C GLY A 27 0.90 -14.67 -6.60
N ALA A 28 1.06 -13.40 -6.96
CA ALA A 28 1.72 -13.00 -8.20
C ALA A 28 3.19 -13.43 -8.25
N ARG A 29 3.95 -13.26 -7.15
CA ARG A 29 5.34 -13.75 -7.08
C ARG A 29 5.39 -15.28 -7.15
N TRP A 30 4.52 -15.96 -6.40
CA TRP A 30 4.45 -17.42 -6.38
C TRP A 30 4.15 -17.98 -7.77
N LEU A 31 3.16 -17.40 -8.47
CA LEU A 31 2.78 -17.81 -9.82
C LEU A 31 3.95 -17.61 -10.80
N ARG A 32 4.59 -16.43 -10.79
CA ARG A 32 5.78 -16.16 -11.62
C ARG A 32 6.89 -17.19 -11.41
N LEU A 33 7.16 -17.57 -10.16
CA LEU A 33 8.19 -18.56 -9.85
C LEU A 33 7.80 -19.97 -10.30
N ARG A 34 6.53 -20.36 -10.14
CA ARG A 34 6.01 -21.65 -10.61
C ARG A 34 6.10 -21.79 -12.12
N LEU A 35 5.72 -20.73 -12.85
CA LEU A 35 5.84 -20.68 -14.31
C LEU A 35 7.30 -20.75 -14.78
N ALA A 36 8.23 -20.25 -13.98
CA ALA A 36 9.67 -20.38 -14.22
C ALA A 36 10.25 -21.75 -13.79
N GLY A 37 9.41 -22.74 -13.44
CA GLY A 37 9.86 -24.06 -12.98
C GLY A 37 10.51 -24.07 -11.59
N ARG A 38 10.43 -22.96 -10.83
CA ARG A 38 11.02 -22.81 -9.49
C ARG A 38 9.96 -22.98 -8.41
N ARG A 39 10.35 -23.55 -7.27
CA ARG A 39 9.52 -23.49 -6.05
C ARG A 39 9.73 -22.15 -5.36
N GLY A 40 8.71 -21.30 -5.40
CA GLY A 40 8.68 -20.03 -4.67
C GLY A 40 8.06 -20.16 -3.27
N ALA A 41 8.30 -19.15 -2.43
CA ALA A 41 7.59 -18.98 -1.15
C ALA A 41 6.07 -18.96 -1.36
N PRO A 42 5.28 -19.48 -0.40
CA PRO A 42 3.83 -19.53 -0.55
C PRO A 42 3.20 -18.11 -0.52
N PRO A 43 2.00 -17.92 -1.09
CA PRO A 43 1.35 -16.60 -1.19
C PRO A 43 1.07 -15.89 0.15
N TRP A 44 0.99 -16.62 1.26
CA TRP A 44 0.78 -16.06 2.60
C TRP A 44 2.08 -15.63 3.30
N GLN A 45 3.23 -15.79 2.64
CA GLN A 45 4.54 -15.41 3.23
C GLN A 45 4.58 -13.92 3.56
N GLU A 46 4.02 -13.08 2.72
CA GLU A 46 3.92 -11.63 2.89
C GLU A 46 3.29 -11.24 4.23
N TRP A 47 2.24 -11.96 4.63
CA TRP A 47 1.59 -11.72 5.91
C TRP A 47 2.49 -12.04 7.09
N ARG A 48 3.28 -13.11 6.99
CA ARG A 48 4.25 -13.49 8.02
C ARG A 48 5.36 -12.44 8.09
N ASP A 49 5.81 -11.95 6.94
CA ASP A 49 6.87 -10.95 6.86
C ASP A 49 6.40 -9.59 7.40
N LEU A 50 5.19 -9.13 7.06
CA LEU A 50 4.60 -7.92 7.63
C LEU A 50 4.47 -8.01 9.15
N ARG A 51 3.90 -9.10 9.67
CA ARG A 51 3.81 -9.34 11.12
C ARG A 51 5.19 -9.30 11.79
N ARG A 52 6.18 -9.92 11.16
CA ARG A 52 7.56 -9.94 11.66
C ARG A 52 8.18 -8.53 11.64
N LEU A 53 7.95 -7.74 10.60
CA LEU A 53 8.51 -6.39 10.45
C LEU A 53 7.89 -5.40 11.43
N VAL A 54 6.57 -5.47 11.66
CA VAL A 54 5.89 -4.60 12.64
C VAL A 54 6.39 -4.85 14.07
N ALA A 55 6.84 -6.07 14.38
CA ALA A 55 7.43 -6.40 15.66
C ALA A 55 8.90 -5.93 15.83
N LYS A 56 9.55 -5.44 14.76
CA LYS A 56 10.93 -4.98 14.81
C LYS A 56 11.03 -3.49 15.08
N GLN A 57 12.09 -3.09 15.77
CA GLN A 57 12.46 -1.68 15.86
C GLN A 57 12.98 -1.19 14.50
N PRO A 58 12.59 0.01 14.06
CA PRO A 58 13.14 0.61 12.83
C PRO A 58 14.65 0.77 12.96
N ASN A 59 15.40 0.25 11.99
CA ASN A 59 16.84 0.47 11.91
C ASN A 59 17.10 1.73 11.06
N LEU A 60 17.28 2.87 11.73
CA LEU A 60 17.61 4.14 11.10
C LEU A 60 19.04 4.53 11.50
N PRO A 61 19.85 5.06 10.56
CA PRO A 61 21.15 5.64 10.87
C PRO A 61 21.05 6.72 11.95
N GLU A 62 22.14 6.94 12.70
CA GLU A 62 22.19 7.98 13.74
C GLU A 62 21.96 9.38 13.14
N ASP A 63 22.48 9.62 11.93
CA ASP A 63 22.34 10.88 11.19
C ASP A 63 21.08 10.94 10.31
N ALA A 64 20.13 10.01 10.49
CA ALA A 64 18.92 9.97 9.68
C ALA A 64 18.06 11.22 9.86
N SER A 65 17.80 11.91 8.75
CA SER A 65 16.91 13.07 8.72
C SER A 65 15.47 12.69 9.13
N ALA A 66 14.69 13.66 9.62
CA ALA A 66 13.26 13.44 9.88
C ALA A 66 12.49 13.01 8.61
N LEU A 67 12.98 13.43 7.44
CA LEU A 67 12.38 13.11 6.15
C LEU A 67 12.43 11.61 5.84
N SER A 68 13.53 10.94 6.21
CA SER A 68 13.68 9.48 6.07
C SER A 68 12.58 8.69 6.79
N ARG A 69 12.04 9.25 7.88
CA ARG A 69 10.94 8.64 8.64
C ARG A 69 9.60 8.88 7.96
N ILE A 70 9.37 10.06 7.39
CA ILE A 70 8.07 10.49 6.86
C ILE A 70 7.80 9.90 5.47
N LEU A 71 8.80 9.85 4.60
CA LEU A 71 8.63 9.47 3.19
C LEU A 71 7.99 8.09 2.97
N PRO A 72 8.37 7.01 3.71
CA PRO A 72 7.71 5.71 3.56
C PRO A 72 6.21 5.78 3.91
N TYR A 73 5.84 6.52 4.96
CA TYR A 73 4.44 6.68 5.34
C TYR A 73 3.67 7.55 4.33
N ALA A 74 4.31 8.57 3.76
CA ALA A 74 3.69 9.41 2.72
C ALA A 74 3.41 8.61 1.43
N SER A 75 4.34 7.74 1.02
CA SER A 75 4.09 6.81 -0.09
C SER A 75 2.97 5.81 0.23
N PHE A 76 2.94 5.27 1.45
CA PHE A 76 1.87 4.35 1.84
C PHE A 76 0.50 5.04 1.87
N ALA A 77 0.43 6.26 2.41
CA ALA A 77 -0.80 7.04 2.51
C ALA A 77 -1.38 7.38 1.13
N THR A 78 -0.53 7.77 0.16
CA THR A 78 -0.96 8.04 -1.22
C THR A 78 -1.47 6.78 -1.92
N ALA A 79 -0.81 5.63 -1.73
CA ALA A 79 -1.30 4.35 -2.24
C ALA A 79 -2.64 3.94 -1.61
N LEU A 80 -2.80 4.13 -0.30
CA LEU A 80 -4.03 3.82 0.42
C LEU A 80 -5.19 4.73 -0.01
N ALA A 81 -4.93 6.03 -0.19
CA ALA A 81 -5.89 6.98 -0.72
C ALA A 81 -6.34 6.58 -2.13
N ALA A 82 -5.40 6.26 -3.02
CA ALA A 82 -5.71 5.81 -4.38
C ALA A 82 -6.57 4.55 -4.37
N ALA A 83 -6.25 3.56 -3.53
CA ALA A 83 -7.03 2.34 -3.41
C ALA A 83 -8.44 2.57 -2.82
N GLY A 84 -8.60 3.61 -1.99
CA GLY A 84 -9.89 4.03 -1.43
C GLY A 84 -10.83 4.70 -2.44
N LEU A 85 -10.31 5.18 -3.57
CA LEU A 85 -11.09 5.79 -4.64
C LEU A 85 -11.62 4.78 -5.66
N VAL A 86 -10.92 3.65 -5.84
CA VAL A 86 -11.27 2.63 -6.84
C VAL A 86 -12.22 1.59 -6.24
N PRO A 87 -13.44 1.42 -6.78
CA PRO A 87 -14.39 0.42 -6.30
C PRO A 87 -13.95 -1.00 -6.69
N ALA A 88 -13.42 -1.75 -5.73
CA ALA A 88 -12.98 -3.13 -5.93
C ALA A 88 -13.88 -4.16 -5.23
N PHE A 89 -14.39 -3.85 -4.04
CA PHE A 89 -15.20 -4.77 -3.24
C PHE A 89 -16.59 -4.25 -2.91
N THR A 90 -16.76 -2.92 -2.82
CA THR A 90 -18.04 -2.30 -2.47
C THR A 90 -18.35 -1.12 -3.39
N THR A 91 -19.63 -0.75 -3.44
CA THR A 91 -20.13 0.44 -4.14
C THR A 91 -20.81 1.39 -3.14
N GLY A 92 -21.07 2.63 -3.53
CA GLY A 92 -21.71 3.62 -2.63
C GLY A 92 -20.79 4.13 -1.53
N MET A 93 -19.48 4.06 -1.73
CA MET A 93 -18.45 4.56 -0.83
C MET A 93 -18.52 6.09 -0.70
N LEU A 94 -18.13 6.59 0.48
CA LEU A 94 -18.11 8.04 0.78
C LEU A 94 -17.24 8.83 -0.22
N LEU A 95 -16.10 8.28 -0.64
CA LEU A 95 -15.17 8.95 -1.54
C LEU A 95 -15.50 8.78 -3.03
N ALA A 96 -16.52 7.99 -3.37
CA ALA A 96 -16.88 7.72 -4.77
C ALA A 96 -17.09 8.99 -5.62
N PRO A 97 -17.71 10.08 -5.11
CA PRO A 97 -17.88 11.31 -5.90
C PRO A 97 -16.59 12.07 -6.20
N LEU A 98 -15.52 11.84 -5.43
CA LEU A 98 -14.21 12.46 -5.65
C LEU A 98 -13.33 11.67 -6.62
N ALA A 99 -13.75 10.46 -6.99
CA ALA A 99 -12.91 9.55 -7.78
C ALA A 99 -12.89 9.95 -9.26
N ASP A 100 -11.77 10.51 -9.70
CA ASP A 100 -11.48 10.74 -11.11
C ASP A 100 -10.08 10.22 -11.50
N LEU A 101 -9.82 10.11 -12.81
CA LEU A 101 -8.57 9.58 -13.33
C LEU A 101 -7.37 10.49 -13.05
N VAL A 102 -7.57 11.81 -12.98
CA VAL A 102 -6.50 12.78 -12.75
C VAL A 102 -6.03 12.70 -11.29
N LEU A 103 -6.96 12.68 -10.34
CA LEU A 103 -6.68 12.48 -8.93
C LEU A 103 -6.01 11.13 -8.69
N LEU A 104 -6.52 10.06 -9.31
CA LEU A 104 -5.92 8.74 -9.18
C LEU A 104 -4.48 8.70 -9.73
N ALA A 105 -4.26 9.23 -10.93
CA ALA A 105 -2.93 9.33 -11.53
C ALA A 105 -1.99 10.21 -10.68
N GLY A 106 -2.49 11.33 -10.17
CA GLY A 106 -1.76 12.24 -9.28
C GLY A 106 -1.32 11.56 -7.98
N LEU A 107 -2.22 10.82 -7.32
CA LEU A 107 -1.89 10.07 -6.10
C LEU A 107 -0.84 8.98 -6.35
N VAL A 108 -0.99 8.21 -7.42
CA VAL A 108 -0.01 7.18 -7.80
C VAL A 108 1.34 7.80 -8.14
N GLY A 109 1.35 8.89 -8.90
CA GLY A 109 2.56 9.65 -9.24
C GLY A 109 3.26 10.21 -8.00
N LEU A 110 2.49 10.81 -7.09
CA LEU A 110 3.00 11.36 -5.85
C LEU A 110 3.61 10.29 -4.94
N GLY A 111 2.95 9.13 -4.81
CA GLY A 111 3.50 8.00 -4.07
C GLY A 111 4.84 7.53 -4.62
N ARG A 112 4.98 7.45 -5.96
CA ARG A 112 6.26 7.13 -6.61
C ARG A 112 7.33 8.18 -6.36
N ALA A 113 6.96 9.47 -6.35
CA ALA A 113 7.88 10.55 -6.03
C ALA A 113 8.41 10.42 -4.59
N PHE A 114 7.55 10.11 -3.61
CA PHE A 114 7.99 9.87 -2.24
C PHE A 114 8.89 8.64 -2.10
N LEU A 115 8.64 7.56 -2.83
CA LEU A 115 9.55 6.40 -2.87
C LEU A 115 10.91 6.77 -3.46
N ALA A 116 10.93 7.55 -4.54
CA ALA A 116 12.18 8.01 -5.15
C ALA A 116 12.99 8.88 -4.17
N LEU A 117 12.33 9.83 -3.50
CA LEU A 117 12.95 10.65 -2.46
C LEU A 117 13.49 9.80 -1.30
N ALA A 118 12.76 8.76 -0.89
CA ALA A 118 13.21 7.87 0.20
C ALA A 118 14.50 7.13 -0.18
N GLY A 119 14.62 6.72 -1.46
CA GLY A 119 15.84 6.12 -1.99
C GLY A 119 17.03 7.06 -2.02
N LEU A 120 16.81 8.36 -2.29
CA LEU A 120 17.87 9.37 -2.27
C LEU A 120 18.39 9.65 -0.86
N GLU A 121 17.50 9.69 0.14
CA GLU A 121 17.90 9.86 1.55
C GLU A 121 18.70 8.66 2.07
N ALA A 122 18.34 7.43 1.64
CA ALA A 122 19.07 6.23 2.03
C ALA A 122 20.50 6.18 1.49
N GLY A 123 20.78 6.84 0.36
CA GLY A 123 22.13 6.91 -0.24
C GLY A 123 23.04 8.00 0.35
N ARG A 124 22.51 8.88 1.22
CA ARG A 124 23.29 9.90 1.93
C ARG A 124 23.90 9.42 3.25
N ALA A 125 23.36 8.34 3.80
CA ALA A 125 23.74 7.78 5.10
C ALA A 125 24.83 6.70 4.99
#